data_AF-A0A924WCG4-F1
#
_entry.id   AF-A0A924WCG4-F1
#
_cell.length_a   1.000
_cell.length_b   1.000
_cell.length_c   1.000
_cell.angle_alpha   90.00
_cell.angle_beta   90.00
_cell.angle_gamma   90.00
#
_symmetry.space_group_name_H-M   'P 1'
#
loop_
_entity.id
_entity.type
_entity.pdbx_description
1 polymer ?
#
loop_
_entity_poly.entity_id
_entity_poly.type
_entity_poly.pdbx_seq_one_letter_code
_entity_poly.pdbx_strand_id
1 'polypeptide(L)'
;MRSNFSTLCIGTCFFCTLHVSAQPKFAWDITLGGDGYEEFNVLCPMTDCLYMGGSSPSNIAFGNPADNSYNFLIFKTDLNGNLLWQTMFGGDQTERLWAFAPISDGALVAGGYSQSGVSGDKTEPSRGGKDVWFQ
;
A
#
# COMPACT_ATOMS: atom_id res chain seq x y z
N MET A 1 22.04 49.60 61.99
CA MET A 1 20.76 49.12 61.41
C MET A 1 21.02 48.90 59.92
N ARG A 2 20.95 47.74 59.28
CA ARG A 2 20.51 46.37 59.58
C ARG A 2 21.37 45.43 58.70
N SER A 3 21.78 44.30 59.25
CA SER A 3 22.15 43.10 58.47
C SER A 3 20.90 42.48 57.84
N ASN A 4 20.99 41.79 56.70
CA ASN A 4 20.10 40.65 56.39
C ASN A 4 20.61 39.74 55.26
N PHE A 5 20.36 38.46 55.50
CA PHE A 5 20.74 37.25 54.78
C PHE A 5 19.83 36.91 53.58
N SER A 6 20.33 35.99 52.74
CA SER A 6 19.63 34.90 52.01
C SER A 6 18.46 35.28 51.10
N THR A 7 18.42 34.83 49.84
CA THR A 7 17.83 33.52 49.53
C THR A 7 18.34 33.02 48.19
N LEU A 8 18.91 31.81 48.23
CA LEU A 8 19.18 30.95 47.08
C LEU A 8 17.84 30.47 46.52
N CYS A 9 17.44 30.94 45.33
CA CYS A 9 16.30 30.34 44.63
C CYS A 9 16.72 28.97 44.11
N ILE A 10 16.37 27.92 44.86
CA ILE A 10 16.29 26.55 44.38
C ILE A 10 15.08 26.50 43.45
N GLY A 11 15.30 26.82 42.17
CA GLY A 11 14.37 26.44 41.11
C GLY A 11 14.79 25.06 40.64
N THR A 12 14.21 24.02 41.22
CA THR A 12 14.34 22.65 40.73
C THR A 12 14.01 22.63 39.24
N CYS A 13 15.02 22.44 38.40
CA CYS A 13 14.80 21.98 37.04
C CYS A 13 14.14 20.61 37.16
N PHE A 14 12.81 20.56 37.07
CA PHE A 14 12.14 19.33 36.67
C PHE A 14 12.55 19.08 35.22
N PHE A 15 13.70 18.42 35.03
CA PHE A 15 13.91 17.59 33.85
C PHE A 15 12.95 16.41 33.99
N CYS A 16 11.69 16.61 33.62
CA CYS A 16 10.86 15.50 33.19
C CYS A 16 11.36 15.11 31.79
N THR A 17 12.42 14.31 31.73
CA THR A 17 12.62 13.46 30.55
C THR A 17 11.57 12.37 30.61
N LEU A 18 10.37 12.68 30.10
CA LEU A 18 9.39 11.66 29.78
C LEU A 18 9.87 10.95 28.51
N HIS A 19 10.69 9.91 28.69
CA HIS A 19 10.92 8.94 27.63
C HIS A 19 9.73 7.98 27.60
N VAL A 20 8.62 8.41 27.01
CA VAL A 20 7.60 7.46 26.57
C VAL A 20 8.10 6.90 25.24
N SER A 21 8.93 5.86 25.33
CA SER A 21 9.10 4.90 24.25
C SER A 21 7.82 4.05 24.18
N ALA A 22 6.70 4.65 23.80
CA ALA A 22 5.51 3.88 23.48
C ALA A 22 5.82 3.07 22.23
N GLN A 23 5.65 1.75 22.33
CA GLN A 23 5.67 0.90 21.15
C GLN A 23 4.55 1.36 20.20
N PRO A 24 4.76 1.31 18.87
CA PRO A 24 3.69 1.55 17.93
C PRO A 24 2.51 0.63 18.25
N LYS A 25 1.31 1.22 18.35
CA LYS A 25 0.07 0.45 18.45
C LYS A 25 -0.47 0.22 17.04
N PHE A 26 -0.80 -1.02 16.71
CA PHE A 26 -1.54 -1.34 15.49
C PHE A 26 -2.91 -0.64 15.53
N ALA A 27 -3.24 0.11 14.48
CA ALA A 27 -4.48 0.87 14.41
C ALA A 27 -5.69 -0.06 14.19
N TRP A 28 -5.54 -1.04 13.29
CA TRP A 28 -6.55 -1.99 12.86
C TRP A 28 -5.88 -3.20 12.20
N ASP A 29 -6.63 -4.28 12.01
CA ASP A 29 -6.25 -5.48 11.26
C ASP A 29 -7.34 -5.85 10.24
N ILE A 30 -6.93 -6.17 9.01
CA ILE A 30 -7.83 -6.59 7.93
C ILE A 30 -7.15 -7.66 7.09
N THR A 31 -7.96 -8.57 6.54
CA THR A 31 -7.53 -9.56 5.53
C THR A 31 -8.21 -9.21 4.21
N LEU A 32 -7.43 -8.95 3.17
CA LEU A 32 -7.89 -8.62 1.82
C LEU A 32 -7.30 -9.61 0.82
N GLY A 33 -8.08 -10.00 -0.20
CA GLY A 33 -7.68 -11.04 -1.15
C GLY A 33 -8.84 -11.96 -1.54
N GLY A 34 -8.52 -13.04 -2.25
CA GLY A 34 -9.45 -14.04 -2.75
C GLY A 34 -9.34 -15.40 -2.06
N ASP A 35 -9.57 -16.48 -2.81
CA ASP A 35 -9.51 -17.87 -2.35
C ASP A 35 -8.13 -18.51 -2.53
N GLY A 36 -7.26 -17.88 -3.31
CA GLY A 36 -5.86 -18.25 -3.49
C GLY A 36 -4.95 -17.55 -2.49
N TYR A 37 -3.66 -17.47 -2.84
CA TYR A 37 -2.68 -16.70 -2.07
C TYR A 37 -2.41 -15.38 -2.78
N GLU A 38 -2.39 -14.31 -2.01
CA GLU A 38 -2.06 -12.99 -2.50
C GLU A 38 -0.63 -12.61 -2.14
N GLU A 39 0.04 -11.94 -3.08
CA GLU A 39 1.23 -11.17 -2.81
C GLU A 39 0.87 -9.73 -2.50
N PHE A 40 1.54 -9.17 -1.51
CA PHE A 40 1.50 -7.75 -1.20
C PHE A 40 2.87 -7.16 -1.50
N ASN A 41 2.93 -6.25 -2.48
CA ASN A 41 4.18 -5.74 -3.02
C ASN A 41 4.32 -4.22 -2.82
N VAL A 42 3.22 -3.47 -2.83
CA VAL A 42 3.25 -2.01 -2.83
C VAL A 42 2.14 -1.38 -1.99
N LEU A 43 2.49 -0.32 -1.28
CA LEU A 43 1.60 0.58 -0.55
C LEU A 43 1.85 2.02 -0.99
N CYS A 44 0.79 2.74 -1.34
CA CYS A 44 0.80 4.14 -1.72
C CYS A 44 -0.25 4.90 -0.90
N PRO A 45 0.16 5.54 0.21
CA PRO A 45 -0.72 6.43 0.97
C PRO A 45 -1.09 7.67 0.15
N MET A 46 -2.36 8.07 0.21
CA MET A 46 -2.87 9.33 -0.32
C MET A 46 -3.54 10.11 0.82
N THR A 47 -4.07 11.31 0.52
CA THR A 47 -4.60 12.23 1.54
C THR A 47 -5.71 11.62 2.40
N ASP A 48 -6.59 10.80 1.83
CA ASP A 48 -7.80 10.26 2.48
C ASP A 48 -7.95 8.74 2.36
N CYS A 49 -6.99 8.08 1.72
CA CYS A 49 -7.07 6.66 1.41
C CYS A 49 -5.68 6.02 1.30
N LEU A 50 -5.67 4.69 1.29
CA LEU A 50 -4.49 3.89 0.99
C LEU A 50 -4.74 3.10 -0.29
N TYR A 51 -3.86 3.22 -1.26
CA TYR A 51 -3.78 2.27 -2.38
C TYR A 51 -2.75 1.20 -2.04
N MET A 52 -3.14 -0.04 -2.21
CA MET A 52 -2.33 -1.22 -1.93
C MET A 52 -2.37 -2.14 -3.12
N GLY A 53 -1.33 -2.92 -3.33
CA GLY A 53 -1.37 -3.91 -4.36
C GLY A 53 -0.26 -4.93 -4.30
N GLY A 54 -0.49 -5.99 -5.05
CA GLY A 54 0.51 -6.95 -5.43
C GLY A 54 -0.08 -7.84 -6.51
N SER A 55 -0.01 -9.15 -6.34
CA SER A 55 -0.42 -10.07 -7.38
C SER A 55 -1.16 -11.26 -6.83
N SER A 56 -2.16 -11.73 -7.58
CA SER A 56 -3.01 -12.83 -7.15
C SER A 56 -3.29 -13.79 -8.29
N PRO A 57 -3.15 -15.11 -8.07
CA PRO A 57 -3.62 -16.15 -8.98
C PRO A 57 -5.08 -16.54 -8.68
N SER A 58 -5.74 -15.86 -7.74
CA SER A 58 -7.06 -16.23 -7.24
C SER A 58 -8.10 -16.15 -8.36
N ASN A 59 -8.99 -17.15 -8.39
CA ASN A 59 -10.04 -17.25 -9.39
C ASN A 59 -11.32 -16.49 -8.99
N ILE A 60 -11.24 -15.70 -7.90
CA ILE A 60 -12.35 -14.83 -7.50
C ILE A 60 -12.27 -13.54 -8.33
N ALA A 61 -13.31 -13.31 -9.14
CA ALA A 61 -13.44 -12.19 -10.03
C ALA A 61 -13.58 -10.85 -9.29
N PHE A 62 -12.43 -10.24 -8.92
CA PHE A 62 -12.36 -8.80 -8.65
C PHE A 62 -12.18 -8.00 -9.96
N GLY A 63 -12.04 -8.66 -11.10
CA GLY A 63 -11.77 -8.09 -12.43
C GLY A 63 -11.52 -9.20 -13.46
N ASN A 64 -10.98 -8.83 -14.62
CA ASN A 64 -10.59 -9.75 -15.69
C ASN A 64 -9.05 -9.92 -15.67
N PRO A 65 -8.49 -11.08 -16.04
CA PRO A 65 -9.10 -12.39 -16.27
C PRO A 65 -9.06 -13.36 -15.09
N ALA A 66 -10.04 -14.25 -15.07
CA ALA A 66 -10.17 -15.37 -14.15
C ALA A 66 -9.50 -16.62 -14.78
N ASP A 67 -8.18 -16.56 -14.96
CA ASP A 67 -7.41 -17.55 -15.73
C ASP A 67 -6.45 -18.42 -14.89
N ASN A 68 -6.53 -18.30 -13.54
CA ASN A 68 -5.61 -18.89 -12.56
C ASN A 68 -4.14 -18.46 -12.73
N SER A 69 -3.86 -17.47 -13.58
CA SER A 69 -2.55 -16.84 -13.69
C SER A 69 -2.47 -15.66 -12.72
N TYR A 70 -1.26 -15.21 -12.38
CA TYR A 70 -1.17 -14.04 -11.53
C TYR A 70 -1.57 -12.80 -12.30
N ASN A 71 -2.44 -12.01 -11.70
CA ASN A 71 -2.84 -10.71 -12.21
C ASN A 71 -2.41 -9.62 -11.23
N PHE A 72 -2.30 -8.37 -11.69
CA PHE A 72 -2.15 -7.25 -10.75
C PHE A 72 -3.39 -7.19 -9.89
N LEU A 73 -3.23 -7.25 -8.56
CA LEU A 73 -4.33 -7.08 -7.61
C LEU A 73 -4.14 -5.75 -6.90
N ILE A 74 -5.12 -4.87 -7.03
CA ILE A 74 -5.10 -3.51 -6.47
C ILE A 74 -6.30 -3.35 -5.54
N PHE A 75 -6.06 -2.78 -4.37
CA PHE A 75 -7.08 -2.47 -3.37
C PHE A 75 -6.97 -1.01 -2.95
N LYS A 76 -8.12 -0.43 -2.59
CA LYS A 76 -8.23 0.89 -2.00
C LYS A 76 -8.97 0.78 -0.68
N THR A 77 -8.40 1.32 0.39
CA THR A 77 -9.08 1.46 1.69
C THR A 77 -9.18 2.92 2.08
N ASP A 78 -10.09 3.25 3.00
CA ASP A 78 -9.96 4.47 3.77
C ASP A 78 -8.81 4.35 4.80
N LEU A 79 -8.56 5.42 5.56
CA LEU A 79 -7.51 5.42 6.59
C LEU A 79 -7.86 4.58 7.84
N ASN A 80 -9.11 4.12 7.97
CA ASN A 80 -9.58 3.27 9.06
C ASN A 80 -9.53 1.77 8.71
N GLY A 81 -9.02 1.42 7.52
CA GLY A 81 -8.93 0.04 7.04
C GLY A 81 -10.21 -0.47 6.38
N ASN A 82 -11.23 0.37 6.18
CA ASN A 82 -12.43 -0.06 5.47
C ASN A 82 -12.11 -0.19 3.98
N LEU A 83 -12.38 -1.37 3.40
CA LEU A 83 -12.24 -1.59 1.97
C LEU A 83 -13.26 -0.73 1.21
N LEU A 84 -12.75 0.13 0.33
CA LEU A 84 -13.56 0.95 -0.57
C LEU A 84 -13.73 0.27 -1.92
N TRP A 85 -12.67 -0.38 -2.41
CA TRP A 85 -12.65 -1.03 -3.72
C TRP A 85 -11.49 -2.01 -3.83
N GLN A 86 -11.65 -3.03 -4.67
CA GLN A 86 -10.59 -3.93 -5.09
C GLN A 86 -10.81 -4.40 -6.52
N THR A 87 -9.74 -4.58 -7.29
CA THR A 87 -9.83 -5.14 -8.64
C THR A 87 -8.58 -5.89 -9.06
N MET A 88 -8.72 -6.68 -10.12
CA MET A 88 -7.60 -7.28 -10.83
C MET A 88 -7.45 -6.68 -12.22
N PHE A 89 -6.19 -6.53 -12.64
CA PHE A 89 -5.80 -6.15 -14.00
C PHE A 89 -4.80 -7.15 -14.56
N GLY A 90 -5.01 -7.59 -15.80
CA GLY A 90 -4.06 -8.45 -16.48
C GLY A 90 -4.51 -8.92 -17.85
N GLY A 91 -3.82 -9.93 -18.35
CA GLY A 91 -4.06 -10.61 -19.61
C GLY A 91 -4.10 -12.13 -19.41
N ASP A 92 -3.99 -12.86 -20.50
CA ASP A 92 -4.13 -14.32 -20.55
C ASP A 92 -2.92 -15.12 -20.01
N GLN A 93 -1.97 -14.44 -19.36
CA GLN A 93 -0.77 -15.00 -18.75
C GLN A 93 -0.38 -14.19 -17.51
N THR A 94 0.74 -14.56 -16.88
CA THR A 94 1.20 -13.96 -15.63
C THR A 94 1.62 -12.49 -15.76
N GLU A 95 1.02 -11.67 -14.91
CA GLU A 95 1.40 -10.33 -14.52
C GLU A 95 1.86 -10.25 -13.06
N ARG A 96 2.94 -9.50 -12.80
CA ARG A 96 3.38 -9.17 -11.44
C ARG A 96 3.48 -7.68 -11.22
N LEU A 97 2.74 -7.18 -10.24
CA LEU A 97 2.76 -5.78 -9.84
C LEU A 97 3.91 -5.53 -8.89
N TRP A 98 4.68 -4.47 -9.13
CA TRP A 98 5.84 -4.11 -8.31
C TRP A 98 5.84 -2.66 -7.84
N ALA A 99 5.13 -1.77 -8.52
CA ALA A 99 5.18 -0.35 -8.21
C ALA A 99 3.86 0.36 -8.48
N PHE A 100 3.64 1.41 -7.69
CA PHE A 100 2.66 2.45 -7.94
C PHE A 100 3.40 3.78 -8.06
N ALA A 101 2.91 4.65 -8.93
CA ALA A 101 3.34 6.03 -9.05
C ALA A 101 2.10 6.94 -9.10
N PRO A 102 1.77 7.69 -8.03
CA PRO A 102 0.67 8.66 -8.07
C PRO A 102 0.99 9.75 -9.11
N ILE A 103 0.02 10.08 -9.96
CA ILE A 103 0.21 11.05 -11.06
C ILE A 103 -0.58 12.35 -10.83
N SER A 104 -1.74 12.27 -10.19
CA SER A 104 -2.58 13.40 -9.82
C SER A 104 -3.57 12.97 -8.74
N ASP A 105 -4.37 13.91 -8.22
CA ASP A 105 -5.38 13.61 -7.22
C ASP A 105 -6.32 12.48 -7.69
N GLY A 106 -6.26 11.35 -7.00
CA GLY A 106 -7.09 10.17 -7.28
C GLY A 106 -6.63 9.26 -8.41
N ALA A 107 -5.48 9.52 -9.04
CA ALA A 107 -4.94 8.69 -10.11
C ALA A 107 -3.51 8.22 -9.82
N LEU A 108 -3.22 6.98 -10.21
CA LEU A 108 -1.90 6.36 -10.12
C LEU A 108 -1.61 5.54 -11.37
N VAL A 109 -0.33 5.36 -11.66
CA VAL A 109 0.17 4.35 -12.58
C VAL A 109 0.58 3.13 -11.77
N ALA A 110 0.14 1.95 -12.19
CA ALA A 110 0.55 0.66 -11.64
C ALA A 110 1.45 -0.06 -12.63
N GLY A 111 2.54 -0.65 -12.16
CA GLY A 111 3.51 -1.26 -13.08
C GLY A 111 4.31 -2.42 -12.51
N GLY A 112 4.79 -3.25 -13.42
CA GLY A 112 5.63 -4.40 -13.15
C GLY A 112 5.95 -5.14 -14.46
N TYR A 113 5.79 -6.46 -14.49
CA TYR A 113 5.92 -7.21 -15.75
C TYR A 113 4.63 -7.93 -16.15
N SER A 114 4.52 -8.18 -17.44
CA SER A 114 3.49 -9.01 -18.08
C SER A 114 4.14 -10.01 -19.03
N GLN A 115 3.59 -11.22 -19.08
CA GLN A 115 3.91 -12.23 -20.09
C GLN A 115 2.82 -12.32 -21.17
N SER A 116 1.73 -11.57 -20.98
CA SER A 116 0.54 -11.62 -21.81
C SER A 116 0.71 -10.89 -23.13
N GLY A 117 -0.02 -11.35 -24.14
CA GLY A 117 -0.23 -10.63 -25.38
C GLY A 117 -1.25 -9.50 -25.21
N VAL A 118 -1.98 -9.20 -26.28
CA VAL A 118 -3.18 -8.34 -26.20
C VAL A 118 -4.34 -9.20 -25.75
N SER A 119 -4.76 -9.04 -24.50
CA SER A 119 -5.80 -9.83 -23.82
C SER A 119 -6.19 -9.16 -22.52
N GLY A 120 -7.40 -9.44 -22.02
CA GLY A 120 -7.90 -8.84 -20.78
C GLY A 120 -7.89 -7.30 -20.83
N ASP A 121 -7.20 -6.67 -19.89
CA ASP A 121 -7.01 -5.22 -19.80
C ASP A 121 -5.78 -4.73 -20.58
N LYS A 122 -4.89 -5.63 -20.97
CA LYS A 122 -3.67 -5.29 -21.72
C LYS A 122 -3.98 -5.08 -23.20
N THR A 123 -3.74 -3.86 -23.67
CA THR A 123 -4.00 -3.44 -25.06
C THR A 123 -2.76 -3.45 -25.95
N GLU A 124 -1.57 -3.51 -25.37
CA GLU A 124 -0.29 -3.49 -26.08
C GLU A 124 0.24 -4.91 -26.32
N PRO A 125 0.88 -5.23 -27.46
CA PRO A 125 1.42 -6.55 -27.72
C PRO A 125 2.60 -6.91 -26.79
N SER A 126 2.79 -8.21 -26.54
CA SER A 126 4.04 -8.71 -25.95
C SER A 126 5.20 -8.58 -26.95
N ARG A 127 6.40 -8.37 -26.44
CA ARG A 127 7.67 -8.46 -27.16
C ARG A 127 8.42 -9.78 -26.85
N GLY A 128 7.71 -10.75 -26.26
CA GLY A 128 8.20 -12.06 -25.82
C GLY A 128 8.64 -12.08 -24.35
N GLY A 129 8.73 -13.25 -23.73
CA GLY A 129 9.24 -13.39 -22.37
C GLY A 129 8.43 -12.61 -21.32
N LYS A 130 9.13 -11.90 -20.42
CA LYS A 130 8.54 -10.99 -19.42
C LYS A 130 8.85 -9.55 -19.85
N ASP A 131 7.81 -8.82 -20.23
CA ASP A 131 7.91 -7.43 -20.66
C ASP A 131 7.49 -6.49 -19.55
N VAL A 132 8.10 -5.31 -19.49
CA VAL A 132 7.63 -4.25 -18.60
C VAL A 132 6.24 -3.80 -19.05
N TRP A 133 5.28 -3.83 -18.13
CA TRP A 133 3.93 -3.35 -18.36
C TRP A 133 3.51 -2.43 -17.22
N PHE A 134 2.87 -1.32 -17.60
CA PHE A 134 2.27 -0.38 -16.67
C PHE A 134 0.96 0.17 -17.25
N GLN A 135 0.05 0.55 -16.36
CA GLN A 135 -1.29 1.07 -16.66
C GLN A 135 -1.61 2.25 -15.75
#